data_AF-A0A1V2HZS7-F1
#
_entry.id   AF-A0A1V2HZS7-F1
#
_cell.length_a   1.000
_cell.length_b   1.000
_cell.length_c   1.000
_cell.angle_alpha   90.00
_cell.angle_beta   90.00
_cell.angle_gamma   90.00
#
_symmetry.space_group_name_H-M   'P 1'
#
loop_
_entity.id
_entity.type
_entity.pdbx_description
1 polymer ?
#
loop_
_entity_poly.entity_id
_entity_poly.type
_entity_poly.pdbx_seq_one_letter_code
_entity_poly.pdbx_strand_id
1 'polypeptide(L)'
;MRTAVDAAGRIVIPKALRDALGLTAGQTLEIAERDGRLEIVPAPTPMTLVDEGDGVIAVADTDMPVLSADLVRATLERTRR
;
A
#
# COMPACT_ATOMS: atom_id res chain seq x y z
N MET A 1 -9.66 12.07 -14.71
CA MET A 1 -8.57 13.09 -14.70
C MET A 1 -7.49 12.67 -15.67
N ARG A 2 -6.73 13.61 -16.24
CA ARG A 2 -5.60 13.32 -17.15
C ARG A 2 -4.36 14.02 -16.60
N THR A 3 -3.21 13.38 -16.73
CA THR A 3 -1.90 13.94 -16.37
C THR A 3 -0.92 13.61 -17.50
N ALA A 4 0.23 14.27 -17.52
CA ALA A 4 1.28 14.04 -18.49
C ALA A 4 2.53 13.44 -17.81
N VAL A 5 3.34 12.73 -18.59
CA VAL A 5 4.68 12.34 -18.18
C VAL A 5 5.57 13.58 -18.31
N ASP A 6 6.30 13.92 -17.26
CA ASP A 6 7.24 15.04 -17.30
C ASP A 6 8.52 14.71 -18.09
N ALA A 7 9.39 15.69 -18.28
CA ALA A 7 10.64 15.50 -19.03
C ALA A 7 11.60 14.48 -18.38
N ALA A 8 11.40 14.14 -17.10
CA ALA A 8 12.20 13.15 -16.38
C ALA A 8 11.56 11.75 -16.41
N GLY A 9 10.44 11.57 -17.13
CA GLY A 9 9.76 10.28 -17.24
C GLY A 9 8.84 9.95 -16.06
N ARG A 10 8.45 10.94 -15.24
CA ARG A 10 7.62 10.73 -14.05
C ARG A 10 6.17 11.13 -14.31
N ILE A 11 5.25 10.50 -13.59
CA ILE A 11 3.86 10.95 -13.50
C ILE A 11 3.60 11.60 -12.14
N VAL A 12 2.87 12.70 -12.14
CA VAL A 12 2.36 13.28 -10.90
C VAL A 12 1.00 12.66 -10.58
N ILE A 13 0.93 11.97 -9.44
CA ILE A 13 -0.35 11.48 -8.90
C ILE A 13 -1.09 12.67 -8.26
N PRO A 14 -2.27 13.06 -8.78
CA PRO A 14 -3.03 14.18 -8.23
C PRO A 14 -3.42 13.96 -6.76
N LYS A 15 -3.48 15.04 -5.99
CA LYS A 15 -3.75 15.00 -4.54
C LYS A 15 -4.98 14.17 -4.19
N ALA A 16 -6.09 14.34 -4.91
CA ALA A 16 -7.32 13.59 -4.65
C ALA A 16 -7.13 12.06 -4.76
N LEU A 17 -6.33 11.59 -5.73
CA LEU A 17 -6.02 10.16 -5.83
C LEU A 17 -5.06 9.69 -4.74
N ARG A 18 -4.05 10.51 -4.39
CA ARG A 18 -3.15 10.18 -3.27
C ARG A 18 -3.91 10.04 -1.96
N ASP A 19 -4.81 10.98 -1.68
CA ASP A 19 -5.61 11.00 -0.46
C ASP A 19 -6.57 9.78 -0.42
N ALA A 20 -7.21 9.43 -1.55
CA ALA A 20 -8.09 8.27 -1.64
C ALA A 20 -7.34 6.93 -1.49
N LEU A 21 -6.14 6.82 -2.05
CA LEU A 21 -5.31 5.61 -2.01
C LEU A 21 -4.37 5.56 -0.79
N GLY A 22 -4.39 6.58 0.08
CA GLY A 22 -3.51 6.66 1.26
C GLY A 22 -2.02 6.79 0.92
N LEU A 23 -1.67 7.31 -0.27
CA LEU A 23 -0.29 7.44 -0.71
C LEU A 23 0.40 8.64 -0.02
N THR A 24 1.52 8.37 0.64
CA THR A 24 2.31 9.39 1.36
C THR A 24 3.69 9.59 0.73
N ALA A 25 4.31 10.74 1.00
CA ALA A 25 5.64 11.03 0.48
C ALA A 25 6.70 10.10 1.11
N GLY A 26 7.62 9.59 0.30
CA GLY A 26 8.67 8.67 0.75
C GLY A 26 8.22 7.22 0.91
N GLN A 27 6.93 6.93 0.70
CA GLN A 27 6.42 5.56 0.72
C GLN A 27 6.96 4.75 -0.47
N THR A 28 7.42 3.53 -0.19
CA THR A 28 7.82 2.58 -1.22
C THR A 28 6.58 2.07 -1.96
N LEU A 29 6.64 2.09 -3.29
CA LEU A 29 5.58 1.60 -4.17
C LEU A 29 6.15 0.49 -5.06
N GLU A 30 5.34 -0.54 -5.29
CA GLU A 30 5.59 -1.50 -6.36
C GLU A 30 4.89 -1.04 -7.63
N ILE A 31 5.60 -1.16 -8.75
CA ILE A 31 5.11 -0.77 -10.08
C ILE A 31 5.26 -1.98 -10.99
N ALA A 32 4.15 -2.39 -11.61
CA ALA A 32 4.14 -3.50 -12.56
C ALA A 32 3.24 -3.19 -13.75
N GLU A 33 3.56 -3.79 -14.89
CA GLU A 33 2.64 -3.85 -16.03
C GLU A 33 1.76 -5.10 -15.86
N ARG A 34 0.44 -4.91 -15.94
CA ARG A 34 -0.55 -5.99 -15.94
C ARG A 34 -1.65 -5.66 -16.95
N ASP A 35 -1.90 -6.55 -17.90
CA ASP A 35 -2.96 -6.44 -18.91
C ASP A 35 -2.98 -5.10 -19.67
N GLY A 36 -1.80 -4.60 -20.05
CA GLY A 36 -1.60 -3.33 -20.73
C GLY A 36 -1.80 -2.10 -19.83
N ARG A 37 -1.84 -2.29 -18.51
CA ARG A 37 -2.04 -1.22 -17.52
C ARG A 37 -0.84 -1.13 -16.59
N LEU A 38 -0.48 0.10 -16.23
CA LEU A 38 0.47 0.35 -15.17
C LEU A 38 -0.27 0.26 -13.83
N GLU A 39 0.05 -0.75 -13.04
CA GLU A 39 -0.41 -0.87 -11.66
C GLU A 39 0.64 -0.32 -10.71
N ILE A 40 0.20 0.53 -9.79
CA ILE A 40 1.04 1.16 -8.77
C ILE A 40 0.36 0.91 -7.44
N VAL A 41 1.03 0.16 -6.56
CA VAL A 41 0.48 -0.22 -5.26
C VAL A 41 1.48 0.10 -4.15
N PRO A 42 1.02 0.41 -2.92
CA PRO A 42 1.87 0.37 -1.74
C PRO A 42 2.67 -0.94 -1.70
N ALA A 43 3.98 -0.86 -1.48
CA ALA A 43 4.77 -2.07 -1.31
C ALA A 43 4.24 -2.86 -0.11
N PRO A 44 3.96 -4.16 -0.26
CA PRO A 44 3.52 -5.00 0.84
C PRO A 44 4.65 -5.14 1.86
N THR A 45 4.28 -5.28 3.14
CA THR A 45 5.23 -5.72 4.16
C THR A 45 5.65 -7.16 3.85
N PRO A 46 6.95 -7.45 3.72
CA PRO A 46 7.42 -8.83 3.56
C PRO A 46 6.98 -9.69 4.75
N MET A 47 6.48 -10.89 4.46
CA MET A 47 6.01 -11.83 5.46
C MET A 47 6.63 -13.20 5.22
N THR A 48 7.01 -13.88 6.28
CA THR A 48 7.44 -15.28 6.27
C THR A 48 6.40 -16.14 6.98
N LEU A 49 6.07 -17.29 6.40
CA LEU A 49 5.18 -18.25 7.04
C LEU A 49 5.98 -19.17 7.97
N VAL A 50 5.55 -19.27 9.22
CA VAL A 50 6.19 -20.09 10.27
C VAL A 50 5.14 -21.04 10.86
N ASP A 51 5.49 -22.31 11.04
CA ASP A 51 4.65 -23.29 11.72
C ASP A 51 5.11 -23.43 13.18
N GLU A 52 4.23 -23.06 14.11
CA GLU A 52 4.50 -23.12 15.56
C GLU A 52 3.79 -24.31 16.25
N GLY A 53 3.25 -25.26 15.48
CA GLY A 53 2.58 -26.46 15.99
C GLY A 53 1.08 -26.31 16.24
N ASP A 54 0.59 -25.07 16.45
CA ASP A 54 -0.84 -24.73 16.54
C ASP A 54 -1.39 -24.14 15.22
N GLY A 55 -0.58 -24.15 14.16
CA GLY A 55 -0.92 -23.66 12.83
C GLY A 55 0.19 -22.82 12.19
N VAL A 56 -0.01 -22.50 10.91
CA VAL A 56 0.90 -21.62 10.16
C VAL A 56 0.52 -20.16 10.41
N ILE A 57 1.48 -19.38 10.88
CA ILE A 57 1.35 -17.94 11.11
C ILE A 57 2.22 -17.16 10.12
N ALA A 58 1.82 -15.92 9.81
CA ALA A 58 2.61 -14.98 9.01
C ALA A 58 3.34 -14.01 9.95
N VAL A 59 4.66 -13.94 9.82
CA VAL A 59 5.55 -13.11 10.65
C VAL A 59 6.27 -12.11 9.75
N ALA A 60 6.22 -10.82 10.13
CA ALA A 60 6.97 -9.78 9.43
C ALA A 60 8.46 -9.89 9.75
N ASP A 61 9.31 -9.54 8.79
CA ASP A 61 10.77 -9.46 8.98
C ASP A 61 11.23 -8.15 9.64
N THR A 62 10.28 -7.24 9.88
CA THR A 62 10.50 -5.92 10.45
C THR A 62 9.59 -5.67 11.65
N ASP A 63 9.95 -4.71 12.49
CA ASP A 63 9.12 -4.31 13.62
C ASP A 63 7.86 -3.62 13.11
N MET A 64 6.70 -4.17 13.48
CA MET A 64 5.41 -3.70 13.01
C MET A 64 4.73 -2.88 14.09
N PRO A 65 4.13 -1.73 13.74
CA PRO A 65 3.38 -0.94 14.71
C PRO A 65 2.22 -1.77 15.28
N VAL A 66 1.93 -1.58 16.56
CA VAL A 66 0.78 -2.22 17.22
C VAL A 66 -0.50 -1.86 16.48
N LEU A 67 -1.24 -2.89 16.06
CA LEU A 67 -2.55 -2.72 15.44
C LEU A 67 -3.57 -2.30 16.50
N SER A 68 -3.71 -0.99 16.69
CA SER A 68 -4.64 -0.43 17.67
C SER A 68 -6.09 -0.49 17.18
N ALA A 69 -7.03 -0.57 18.13
CA ALA A 69 -8.47 -0.53 17.83
C ALA A 69 -8.88 0.76 17.09
N ASP A 70 -8.21 1.88 17.37
CA ASP A 70 -8.48 3.16 16.71
C ASP A 70 -8.03 3.14 15.24
N LEU A 71 -6.87 2.53 14.94
CA LEU A 71 -6.39 2.36 13.57
C LEU A 71 -7.34 1.48 12.75
N VAL A 72 -7.83 0.38 13.36
CA VAL A 72 -8.82 -0.50 12.74
C VAL A 72 -10.11 0.26 12.45
N ARG A 73 -10.65 0.98 13.44
CA ARG A 73 -11.89 1.78 13.27
C ARG A 73 -11.75 2.82 12.17
N ALA A 74 -10.67 3.60 12.17
CA ALA A 74 -10.41 4.61 11.17
C ALA A 74 -10.31 4.02 9.74
N THR A 75 -9.72 2.83 9.61
CA THR A 75 -9.61 2.13 8.32
C THR A 75 -10.97 1.67 7.82
N LEU A 76 -11.78 1.03 8.68
CA LEU A 76 -13.13 0.57 8.31
C LEU A 76 -14.05 1.72 7.91
N GLU A 77 -13.97 2.86 8.60
CA GLU A 77 -14.76 4.05 8.28
C GLU A 77 -14.36 4.67 6.95
N ARG A 78 -13.08 4.59 6.57
CA ARG A 78 -12.59 5.08 5.28
C ARG A 78 -13.15 4.26 4.12
N THR A 79 -13.23 2.95 4.25
CA THR A 79 -13.71 2.05 3.17
C THR A 79 -15.24 2.05 3.01
N ARG A 80 -16.00 2.48 4.02
CA ARG A 80 -17.47 2.55 3.97
C ARG A 80 -18.01 3.78 3.23
N ARG A 81 -17.15 4.72 2.83
CA ARG A 81 -17.52 5.93 2.06
C ARG A 81 -17.26 5.71 0.57
#